data_AF-A0AA88EHL8-F1
#
_entry.id   AF-A0AA88EHL8-F1
#
_cell.length_a   1.000
_cell.length_b   1.000
_cell.length_c   1.000
_cell.angle_alpha   90.00
_cell.angle_beta   90.00
_cell.angle_gamma   90.00
#
_symmetry.space_group_name_H-M   'P 1'
#
loop_
_entity.id
_entity.type
_entity.pdbx_description
1 polymer ?
#
loop_
_entity_poly.entity_id
_entity_poly.type
_entity_poly.pdbx_seq_one_letter_code
_entity_poly.pdbx_strand_id
1 'polypeptide(L)'
;MGSCFSDERGGKQATGGTQPYQSNNGNGNGYGDQNNEAVDFFHRSRCVHPLFTQLELSLSAFNLLDRDITSKSDPMTVVFAKKIDGKLEELGRTEVISNSLNPAWINKINISYQFETVQPLV
;
A
#
# COMPACT_ATOMS: atom_id res chain seq x y z
N MET A 1 41.36 34.97 -26.79
CA MET A 1 40.46 34.49 -27.86
C MET A 1 41.00 33.13 -28.28
N GLY A 2 40.35 31.98 -28.18
CA GLY A 2 38.97 31.59 -27.91
C GLY A 2 38.84 30.15 -28.43
N SER A 3 37.84 29.44 -27.92
CA SER A 3 37.27 28.19 -28.47
C SER A 3 37.85 26.86 -27.98
N CYS A 4 37.23 26.41 -26.89
CA CYS A 4 37.03 25.03 -26.48
C CYS A 4 36.44 24.17 -27.62
N PHE A 5 36.91 22.93 -27.74
CA PHE A 5 36.19 21.85 -28.45
C PHE A 5 36.19 20.61 -27.56
N SER A 6 35.00 20.20 -27.15
CA SER A 6 34.69 19.01 -26.37
C SER A 6 34.60 17.81 -27.31
N ASP A 7 35.26 16.70 -26.98
CA ASP A 7 34.96 15.40 -27.57
C ASP A 7 34.94 14.33 -26.47
N GLU A 8 33.86 14.33 -25.69
CA GLU A 8 33.54 13.25 -24.76
C GLU A 8 32.54 12.29 -25.42
N ARG A 9 32.94 11.74 -26.58
CA ARG A 9 32.35 10.49 -27.09
C ARG A 9 32.77 9.33 -26.19
N GLY A 10 32.01 9.12 -25.12
CA GLY A 10 32.26 8.03 -24.18
C GLY A 10 31.09 7.80 -23.25
N GLY A 11 29.94 7.42 -23.83
CA GLY A 11 28.77 6.99 -23.07
C GLY A 11 29.14 5.92 -22.05
N LYS A 12 29.12 6.29 -20.77
CA LYS A 12 29.16 5.32 -19.68
C LYS A 12 27.75 4.74 -19.54
N GLN A 13 27.47 3.68 -20.30
CA GLN A 13 26.35 2.81 -19.97
C GLN A 13 26.65 2.13 -18.64
N ALA A 14 25.86 2.43 -17.61
CA ALA A 14 25.87 1.68 -16.37
C ALA A 14 25.20 0.33 -16.63
N THR A 15 25.98 -0.75 -16.52
CA THR A 15 25.52 -2.13 -16.57
C THR A 15 24.73 -2.45 -15.30
N GLY A 16 23.40 -2.33 -15.38
CA GLY A 16 22.49 -2.66 -14.28
C GLY A 16 21.03 -2.54 -14.71
N GLY A 17 20.67 -3.19 -15.83
CA GLY A 17 19.33 -3.12 -16.39
C GLY A 17 18.33 -3.98 -15.61
N THR A 18 17.47 -3.36 -14.82
CA THR A 18 16.06 -3.76 -14.78
C THR A 18 15.38 -3.06 -15.95
N GLN A 19 14.92 -3.83 -16.94
CA GLN A 19 14.17 -3.33 -18.10
C GLN A 19 13.00 -2.44 -17.62
N PRO A 20 12.92 -1.17 -18.05
CA PRO A 20 11.72 -0.38 -17.82
C PRO A 20 10.59 -1.00 -18.65
N TYR A 21 9.47 -1.27 -18.00
CA TYR A 21 8.22 -1.59 -18.67
C TYR A 21 7.86 -0.41 -19.58
N GLN A 22 7.98 -0.59 -20.90
CA GLN A 22 7.46 0.37 -21.88
C GLN A 22 5.93 0.29 -21.83
N SER A 23 5.31 1.19 -21.07
CA SER A 23 3.90 1.48 -21.22
C SER A 23 3.73 2.22 -22.54
N ASN A 24 3.34 1.45 -23.56
CA ASN A 24 3.01 1.98 -24.87
C ASN A 24 1.62 2.61 -24.78
N ASN A 25 1.53 3.93 -24.59
CA ASN A 25 0.28 4.64 -24.84
C ASN A 25 0.53 6.01 -25.46
N GLY A 26 -0.10 6.22 -26.62
CA GLY A 26 0.26 7.27 -27.56
C GLY A 26 -0.34 8.64 -27.28
N ASN A 27 0.30 9.60 -27.96
CA ASN A 27 -0.26 10.82 -28.55
C ASN A 27 -0.94 11.85 -27.62
N GLY A 28 -0.24 12.96 -27.38
CA GLY A 28 -0.83 14.18 -26.83
C GLY A 28 0.19 15.31 -26.69
N ASN A 29 0.13 16.29 -27.59
CA ASN A 29 0.80 17.58 -27.48
C ASN A 29 0.47 18.30 -26.15
N GLY A 30 1.47 18.98 -25.57
CA GLY A 30 1.23 20.10 -24.65
C GLY A 30 2.10 20.10 -23.40
N TYR A 31 3.06 21.03 -23.35
CA TYR A 31 3.76 21.51 -22.14
C TYR A 31 4.22 20.41 -21.15
N GLY A 32 5.23 19.63 -21.54
CA GLY A 32 5.72 18.50 -20.75
C GLY A 32 6.82 18.87 -19.76
N ASP A 33 6.41 19.16 -18.53
CA ASP A 33 7.12 19.08 -17.26
C ASP A 33 8.56 18.52 -17.29
N GLN A 34 9.55 19.35 -16.92
CA GLN A 34 11.00 19.06 -16.91
C GLN A 34 11.40 18.14 -15.74
N ASN A 35 10.71 17.01 -15.58
CA ASN A 35 11.04 16.06 -14.53
C ASN A 35 12.29 15.26 -14.92
N ASN A 36 13.38 15.53 -14.21
CA ASN A 36 14.65 14.85 -14.42
C ASN A 36 14.54 13.40 -13.92
N GLU A 37 14.29 12.44 -14.82
CA GLU A 37 14.10 11.01 -14.51
C GLU A 37 15.23 10.41 -13.66
N ALA A 38 16.46 10.93 -13.78
CA ALA A 38 17.60 10.53 -12.96
C ALA A 38 17.42 10.86 -11.47
N VAL A 39 16.74 11.97 -11.17
CA VAL A 39 16.42 12.39 -9.81
C VAL A 39 15.34 11.47 -9.23
N ASP A 40 14.31 11.14 -10.01
CA ASP A 40 13.25 10.21 -9.59
C ASP A 40 13.82 8.80 -9.31
N PHE A 41 14.69 8.30 -10.20
CA PHE A 41 15.39 7.03 -9.97
C PHE A 41 16.30 7.07 -8.72
N PHE A 42 17.00 8.17 -8.49
CA PHE A 42 17.81 8.34 -7.28
C PHE A 42 16.96 8.33 -6.00
N HIS A 43 15.81 9.01 -6.01
CA HIS A 43 14.89 9.06 -4.87
C HIS A 43 14.29 7.69 -4.57
N ARG A 44 13.91 6.94 -5.62
CA ARG A 44 13.36 5.60 -5.52
C ARG A 44 14.39 4.56 -5.09
N SER A 45 15.63 4.65 -5.57
CA SER A 45 16.73 3.75 -5.18
C SER A 45 17.27 4.00 -3.77
N ARG A 46 17.06 5.21 -3.23
CA ARG A 46 17.48 5.58 -1.87
C ARG A 46 16.39 5.44 -0.81
N CYS A 47 15.24 4.82 -1.14
CA CYS A 47 14.14 4.62 -0.21
C CYS A 47 13.63 5.93 0.44
N VAL A 48 13.73 7.05 -0.29
CA VAL A 48 13.20 8.35 0.19
C VAL A 48 11.67 8.30 0.27
N HIS A 49 11.05 7.36 -0.46
CA HIS A 49 9.64 7.05 -0.34
C HIS A 49 9.40 5.96 0.71
N PRO A 50 8.32 6.09 1.52
CA PRO A 50 7.93 5.04 2.45
C PRO A 50 7.81 3.69 1.74
N LEU A 51 8.51 2.67 2.25
CA LEU A 51 8.54 1.32 1.70
C LEU A 51 7.35 0.47 2.19
N PHE A 52 6.19 1.09 2.41
CA PHE A 52 4.98 0.40 2.83
C PHE A 52 3.83 0.73 1.90
N THR A 53 2.91 -0.22 1.73
CA THR A 53 1.67 0.01 0.98
C THR A 53 0.53 0.15 1.96
N GLN A 54 -0.31 1.18 1.80
CA GLN A 54 -1.54 1.28 2.59
C GLN A 54 -2.59 0.34 2.01
N LEU A 55 -3.14 -0.54 2.85
CA LEU A 55 -4.25 -1.42 2.51
C LEU A 55 -5.48 -1.04 3.32
N GLU A 56 -6.64 -1.32 2.73
CA GLU A 56 -7.94 -1.08 3.31
C GLU A 56 -8.67 -2.42 3.42
N LEU A 57 -8.97 -2.84 4.65
CA LEU A 57 -9.61 -4.12 4.95
C LEU A 57 -11.12 -3.92 5.04
N SER A 58 -11.87 -4.64 4.19
CA SER A 58 -13.33 -4.75 4.29
C SER A 58 -13.68 -6.09 4.93
N LEU A 59 -14.64 -6.07 5.86
CA LEU A 59 -14.97 -7.22 6.69
C LEU A 59 -16.44 -7.60 6.50
N SER A 60 -16.70 -8.90 6.48
CA SER A 60 -18.06 -9.46 6.55
C SER A 60 -18.00 -10.80 7.27
N ALA A 61 -19.10 -11.19 7.90
CA ALA A 61 -19.25 -12.50 8.50
C ALA A 61 -20.55 -13.16 8.03
N PHE A 62 -20.56 -14.48 8.11
CA PHE A 62 -21.71 -15.28 7.73
C PHE A 62 -21.96 -16.36 8.77
N ASN A 63 -23.23 -16.60 9.06
CA ASN A 63 -23.73 -17.60 10.00
C ASN A 63 -23.08 -17.48 11.38
N LEU A 64 -23.05 -16.26 11.93
CA LEU A 64 -22.65 -16.05 13.31
C LEU A 64 -23.61 -16.77 14.26
N LEU A 65 -23.05 -17.25 15.37
CA LEU A 65 -23.83 -17.93 16.39
C LEU A 65 -24.75 -16.93 17.08
N ASP A 66 -26.04 -17.23 17.11
CA ASP A 66 -26.99 -16.39 17.82
C ASP A 66 -26.85 -16.59 19.33
N ARG A 67 -26.55 -15.51 20.04
CA ARG A 67 -26.39 -15.49 21.50
C ARG A 67 -27.53 -14.81 22.23
N ASP A 68 -28.47 -14.21 21.49
CA ASP A 68 -29.59 -13.48 22.06
C ASP A 68 -30.81 -14.39 22.27
N ILE A 69 -31.60 -14.10 23.30
CA ILE A 69 -32.77 -14.91 23.69
C ILE A 69 -34.02 -14.46 22.93
N THR A 70 -34.17 -13.16 22.70
CA THR A 70 -35.38 -12.53 22.15
C THR A 70 -35.17 -11.81 20.82
N SER A 71 -33.92 -11.75 20.33
CA SER A 71 -33.47 -11.02 19.15
C SER A 71 -32.39 -11.82 18.41
N LYS A 72 -31.93 -11.31 17.28
CA LYS A 72 -30.67 -11.76 16.68
C LYS A 72 -29.53 -10.96 17.30
N SER A 73 -28.35 -11.55 17.33
CA SER A 73 -27.14 -10.90 17.84
C SER A 73 -26.78 -9.59 17.13
N ASP A 74 -26.08 -8.71 17.87
CA ASP A 74 -25.55 -7.43 17.42
C ASP A 74 -24.00 -7.47 17.24
N PRO A 75 -23.48 -8.02 16.13
CA PRO A 75 -22.05 -8.27 15.97
C PRO A 75 -21.19 -7.01 15.70
N MET A 76 -19.97 -7.04 16.26
CA MET A 76 -18.89 -6.06 16.06
C MET A 76 -17.55 -6.79 15.94
N THR A 77 -16.69 -6.37 15.02
CA THR A 77 -15.35 -6.94 14.83
C THR A 77 -14.27 -5.96 15.29
N VAL A 78 -13.26 -6.49 15.98
CA VAL A 78 -12.06 -5.76 16.36
C VAL A 78 -10.87 -6.53 15.81
N VAL A 79 -9.99 -5.85 15.07
CA VAL A 79 -8.80 -6.47 14.49
C VAL A 79 -7.59 -6.09 15.32
N PHE A 80 -6.80 -7.09 15.70
CA PHE A 80 -5.55 -6.90 16.42
C PHE A 80 -4.36 -7.31 15.56
N ALA A 81 -3.29 -6.53 15.61
CA ALA A 81 -1.97 -6.94 15.15
C ALA A 81 -1.20 -7.58 16.30
N LYS A 82 -0.66 -8.78 16.07
CA LYS A 82 0.21 -9.44 17.04
C LYS A 82 1.65 -9.00 16.84
N LYS A 83 2.22 -8.30 17.82
CA LYS A 83 3.66 -7.96 17.83
C LYS A 83 4.50 -9.20 18.09
N ILE A 84 5.79 -9.10 17.74
CA ILE A 84 6.80 -10.13 18.01
C ILE A 84 6.87 -10.42 19.52
N ASP A 85 6.68 -9.39 20.35
CA ASP A 85 6.64 -9.50 21.82
C ASP A 85 5.39 -10.22 22.35
N GLY A 86 4.49 -10.69 21.48
CA GLY A 86 3.23 -11.33 21.84
C GLY A 86 2.11 -10.37 22.25
N LYS A 87 2.41 -9.08 22.37
CA LYS A 87 1.41 -8.04 22.67
C LYS A 87 0.46 -7.85 21.48
N LEU A 88 -0.84 -7.76 21.76
CA LEU A 88 -1.86 -7.40 20.79
C LEU A 88 -2.00 -5.87 20.74
N GLU A 89 -1.90 -5.32 19.54
CA GLU A 89 -2.19 -3.92 19.24
C GLU A 89 -3.50 -3.85 18.47
N GLU A 90 -4.44 -3.06 18.96
CA GLU A 90 -5.71 -2.85 18.26
C GLU A 90 -5.49 -1.98 17.02
N LEU A 91 -5.80 -2.53 15.84
CA LEU A 91 -5.74 -1.79 14.58
C LEU A 91 -6.99 -0.96 14.34
N GLY A 92 -8.14 -1.48 14.74
CA GLY A 92 -9.42 -0.78 14.60
C GLY A 92 -10.60 -1.64 15.00
N ARG A 93 -11.74 -0.97 15.18
CA ARG A 93 -13.05 -1.57 15.45
C ARG A 93 -14.03 -1.18 14.35
N THR A 94 -14.88 -2.11 13.97
CA THR A 94 -16.02 -1.83 13.09
C THR A 94 -17.18 -1.26 13.91
N GLU A 95 -18.22 -0.82 13.21
CA GLU A 95 -19.51 -0.53 13.81
C GLU A 95 -20.19 -1.80 14.34
N VAL A 96 -21.17 -1.58 15.22
CA VAL A 96 -22.10 -2.61 15.67
C VAL A 96 -23.26 -2.67 14.69
N ILE A 97 -23.53 -3.85 14.11
CA ILE A 97 -24.69 -4.06 13.24
C ILE A 97 -25.77 -4.74 14.06
N SER A 98 -26.94 -4.10 14.21
CA SER A 98 -28.01 -4.69 15.02
C SER A 98 -28.76 -5.81 14.31
N ASN A 99 -29.18 -6.82 15.07
CA ASN A 99 -30.07 -7.90 14.65
C ASN A 99 -29.63 -8.66 13.39
N SER A 100 -28.34 -8.98 13.25
CA SER A 100 -27.82 -9.68 12.07
C SER A 100 -26.81 -10.77 12.42
N LEU A 101 -27.04 -11.97 11.88
CA LEU A 101 -26.06 -13.08 11.93
C LEU A 101 -25.14 -13.11 10.71
N ASN A 102 -25.41 -12.24 9.71
CA ASN A 102 -24.62 -12.10 8.49
C ASN A 102 -24.23 -10.63 8.30
N PRO A 103 -23.45 -10.04 9.22
CA PRO A 103 -23.06 -8.64 9.13
C PRO A 103 -22.09 -8.41 7.95
N ALA A 104 -22.31 -7.32 7.23
CA ALA A 104 -21.34 -6.75 6.32
C ALA A 104 -21.03 -5.34 6.82
N TRP A 105 -19.81 -5.14 7.33
CA TRP A 105 -19.41 -3.86 7.92
C TRP A 105 -18.99 -2.88 6.83
N ILE A 106 -19.41 -1.62 6.99
CA ILE A 106 -19.12 -0.51 6.09
C ILE A 106 -17.78 0.12 6.46
N ASN A 107 -17.46 0.22 7.74
CA ASN A 107 -16.19 0.80 8.18
C ASN A 107 -15.04 -0.13 7.82
N LYS A 108 -14.05 0.44 7.16
CA LYS A 108 -12.87 -0.28 6.70
C LYS A 108 -11.68 0.04 7.58
N ILE A 109 -10.81 -0.95 7.77
CA ILE A 109 -9.65 -0.81 8.64
C ILE A 109 -8.41 -0.57 7.77
N ASN A 110 -7.75 0.56 7.98
CA ASN A 110 -6.52 0.90 7.27
C ASN A 110 -5.31 0.26 7.94
N ILE A 111 -4.46 -0.40 7.15
CA ILE A 111 -3.24 -1.05 7.64
C ILE A 111 -2.05 -0.74 6.71
N SER A 112 -0.89 -0.51 7.30
CA SER A 112 0.38 -0.40 6.55
C SER A 112 0.97 -1.79 6.33
N TYR A 113 0.99 -2.24 5.08
CA TYR A 113 1.60 -3.50 4.67
C TYR A 113 3.11 -3.34 4.49
N GLN A 114 3.87 -4.18 5.20
CA GLN A 114 5.32 -4.26 5.14
C GLN A 114 5.74 -5.61 4.56
N PHE A 115 6.31 -5.64 3.36
CA PHE A 115 6.56 -6.89 2.65
C PHE A 115 7.63 -7.76 3.34
N GLU A 116 8.57 -7.17 4.08
CA GLU A 116 9.64 -7.93 4.74
C GLU A 116 9.24 -8.57 6.07
N THR A 117 8.06 -8.27 6.60
CA THR A 117 7.65 -8.71 7.94
C THR A 117 6.35 -9.51 7.88
N VAL A 118 6.30 -10.63 8.59
CA VAL A 118 5.03 -11.33 8.84
C VAL A 118 4.23 -10.49 9.83
N GLN A 119 3.04 -10.05 9.44
CA GLN A 119 2.13 -9.24 10.24
C GLN A 119 0.87 -10.08 10.59
N PRO A 120 0.89 -10.89 11.68
CA PRO A 120 -0.26 -11.71 12.02
C PRO A 120 -1.41 -10.85 12.55
N LEU A 121 -2.57 -10.99 11.92
CA LEU A 121 -3.82 -10.37 12.35
C LEU A 121 -4.68 -11.39 13.12
N VAL A 122 -5.25 -10.96 14.23
CA VAL A 122 -6.09 -11.75 15.14
C VAL A 122 -7.44 -11.06 15.34
#